data_AF-A0A969FDS3-F1
#
_entry.id   AF-A0A969FDS3-F1
#
_cell.length_a   1.000
_cell.length_b   1.000
_cell.length_c   1.000
_cell.angle_alpha   90.00
_cell.angle_beta   90.00
_cell.angle_gamma   90.00
#
_symmetry.space_group_name_H-M   'P 1'
#
loop_
_entity.id
_entity.type
_entity.pdbx_description
1 polymer ?
#
loop_
_entity_poly.entity_id
_entity_poly.type
_entity_poly.pdbx_seq_one_letter_code
_entity_poly.pdbx_strand_id
1 'polypeptide(L)'
;MKAFAQFATSLTLLVSLMGSTMPDSLEDLPTGEYYYQPSSSERALGQFVWFRKAGRTVVGMIRSESGNFCFRGFAEGNQIVNATRVFPPYDPASRQDFQEEMLDLSRYSQVEPDGREGDRTLLQSCIQFFWR
;
A
#
# COMPACT_ATOMS: atom_id res chain seq x y z
N MET A 1 -16.81 -39.43 -53.84
CA MET A 1 -18.22 -39.54 -53.38
C MET A 1 -18.23 -39.29 -51.87
N LYS A 2 -19.06 -38.32 -51.42
CA LYS A 2 -19.70 -38.10 -50.08
C LYS A 2 -18.91 -38.41 -48.80
N ALA A 3 -18.96 -37.66 -47.69
CA ALA A 3 -19.67 -36.44 -47.29
C ALA A 3 -19.32 -36.13 -45.81
N PHE A 4 -19.24 -34.83 -45.48
CA PHE A 4 -19.65 -34.14 -44.23
C PHE A 4 -19.21 -34.65 -42.83
N ALA A 5 -18.60 -33.75 -42.03
CA ALA A 5 -19.33 -33.00 -40.99
C ALA A 5 -18.44 -31.93 -40.30
N GLN A 6 -19.05 -30.77 -40.09
CA GLN A 6 -18.64 -29.59 -39.32
C GLN A 6 -18.64 -29.86 -37.81
N PHE A 7 -17.76 -29.21 -37.04
CA PHE A 7 -18.15 -28.55 -35.78
C PHE A 7 -17.22 -27.37 -35.51
N ALA A 8 -17.79 -26.17 -35.62
CA ALA A 8 -17.26 -24.95 -35.05
C ALA A 8 -17.54 -24.96 -33.54
N THR A 9 -16.57 -24.57 -32.73
CA THR A 9 -16.87 -24.04 -31.39
C THR A 9 -15.83 -23.00 -31.05
N SER A 10 -16.21 -21.74 -31.27
CA SER A 10 -15.54 -20.57 -30.71
C SER A 10 -15.42 -20.74 -29.21
N LEU A 11 -14.19 -20.71 -28.69
CA LEU A 11 -13.96 -20.49 -27.26
C LEU A 11 -13.57 -19.02 -27.07
N THR A 12 -14.60 -18.18 -27.04
CA THR A 12 -14.48 -16.78 -26.61
C THR A 12 -14.20 -16.79 -25.11
N LEU A 13 -12.96 -16.57 -24.71
CA LEU A 13 -12.59 -16.40 -23.31
C LEU A 13 -13.07 -15.01 -22.82
N LEU A 14 -14.36 -14.91 -22.49
CA LEU A 14 -14.92 -13.78 -21.77
C LEU A 14 -14.56 -13.94 -20.28
N VAL A 15 -13.44 -13.35 -19.86
CA VAL A 15 -13.22 -13.08 -18.42
C VAL A 15 -14.02 -11.83 -18.08
N SER A 16 -15.28 -12.05 -17.72
CA SER A 16 -16.12 -11.06 -17.05
C SER A 16 -15.92 -11.21 -15.54
N LEU A 17 -15.10 -10.36 -14.93
CA LEU A 17 -15.09 -10.17 -13.48
C LEU A 17 -15.51 -8.71 -13.21
N MET A 18 -16.79 -8.42 -13.45
CA MET A 18 -17.45 -7.30 -12.80
C MET A 18 -17.62 -7.67 -11.32
N GLY A 19 -17.13 -6.81 -10.44
CA GLY A 19 -17.22 -6.98 -9.00
C GLY A 19 -15.86 -7.07 -8.33
N SER A 20 -14.98 -6.11 -8.57
CA SER A 20 -13.99 -5.77 -7.55
C SER A 20 -14.76 -5.34 -6.30
N THR A 21 -15.05 -6.30 -5.43
CA THR A 21 -15.34 -6.03 -4.02
C THR A 21 -14.18 -5.19 -3.55
N MET A 22 -14.40 -3.88 -3.35
CA MET A 22 -13.42 -3.08 -2.64
C MET A 22 -13.20 -3.81 -1.31
N PRO A 23 -11.97 -4.19 -0.97
CA PRO A 23 -11.71 -4.91 0.27
C PRO A 23 -12.24 -4.09 1.44
N ASP A 24 -12.96 -4.75 2.34
CA ASP A 24 -13.64 -4.11 3.48
C ASP A 24 -12.64 -3.52 4.48
N SER A 25 -11.40 -3.99 4.44
CA SER A 25 -10.34 -3.58 5.34
C SER A 25 -8.96 -3.51 4.69
N LEU A 26 -8.04 -2.76 5.31
CA LEU A 26 -6.62 -2.77 4.96
C LEU A 26 -6.04 -4.19 4.97
N GLU A 27 -6.45 -5.03 5.90
CA GLU A 27 -5.98 -6.42 6.03
C GLU A 27 -6.33 -7.27 4.80
N ASP A 28 -7.48 -7.03 4.20
CA ASP A 28 -7.99 -7.77 3.03
C ASP A 28 -7.41 -7.28 1.70
N LEU A 29 -6.68 -6.15 1.70
CA LEU A 29 -6.01 -5.68 0.50
C LEU A 29 -5.02 -6.75 -0.02
N PRO A 30 -4.94 -6.99 -1.33
CA PRO A 30 -3.93 -7.88 -1.89
C PRO A 30 -2.51 -7.38 -1.63
N THR A 31 -1.51 -8.19 -1.99
CA THR A 31 -0.12 -7.71 -2.04
C THR A 31 0.00 -6.63 -3.10
N GLY A 32 0.53 -5.47 -2.74
CA GLY A 32 0.53 -4.30 -3.62
C GLY A 32 1.06 -3.03 -2.96
N GLU A 33 1.11 -1.96 -3.73
CA GLU A 33 1.44 -0.61 -3.26
C GLU A 33 0.17 0.23 -3.12
N TYR A 34 0.09 1.01 -2.05
CA TYR A 34 -1.09 1.75 -1.66
C TYR A 34 -0.71 3.14 -1.19
N TYR A 35 -1.48 4.12 -1.65
CA TYR A 35 -1.28 5.53 -1.33
C TYR A 35 -2.54 6.09 -0.69
N TYR A 36 -2.37 6.63 0.51
CA TYR A 36 -3.43 7.16 1.35
C TYR A 36 -3.13 8.62 1.67
N GLN A 37 -4.13 9.48 1.44
CA GLN A 37 -4.09 10.89 1.81
C GLN A 37 -5.07 11.16 2.94
N PRO A 38 -4.84 12.18 3.78
CA PRO A 38 -5.78 12.52 4.82
C PRO A 38 -7.09 13.03 4.20
N SER A 39 -8.21 12.72 4.85
CA SER A 39 -9.51 13.28 4.49
C SER A 39 -9.48 14.83 4.51
N SER A 40 -10.41 15.47 3.82
CA SER A 40 -10.41 16.93 3.61
C SER A 40 -10.31 17.76 4.88
N SER A 41 -10.87 17.29 6.00
CA SER A 41 -10.74 17.91 7.32
C SER A 41 -9.36 17.80 7.96
N GLU A 42 -8.59 16.75 7.62
CA GLU A 42 -7.25 16.49 8.16
C GLU A 42 -6.11 16.89 7.20
N ARG A 43 -6.42 17.37 5.99
CA ARG A 43 -5.41 17.85 5.03
C ARG A 43 -4.48 18.92 5.60
N ALA A 44 -4.95 19.70 6.59
CA ALA A 44 -4.12 20.69 7.28
C ALA A 44 -2.93 20.06 8.03
N LEU A 45 -2.94 18.76 8.33
CA LEU A 45 -1.81 18.04 8.95
C LEU A 45 -0.78 17.57 7.92
N GLY A 46 -1.10 17.57 6.63
CA GLY A 46 -0.18 17.22 5.54
C GLY A 46 0.40 15.81 5.61
N GLN A 47 -0.23 14.89 6.35
CA GLN A 47 0.28 13.54 6.56
C GLN A 47 -0.19 12.60 5.46
N PHE A 48 0.72 12.14 4.60
CA PHE A 48 0.41 11.14 3.57
C PHE A 48 1.11 9.83 3.92
N VAL A 49 0.45 8.72 3.61
CA VAL A 49 0.97 7.37 3.86
C VAL A 49 1.12 6.67 2.53
N TRP A 50 2.34 6.22 2.21
CA TRP A 50 2.59 5.38 1.05
C TRP A 50 3.26 4.11 1.53
N PHE A 51 2.69 2.94 1.24
CA PHE A 51 3.25 1.68 1.66
C PHE A 51 3.10 0.58 0.61
N ARG A 52 3.93 -0.45 0.78
CA ARG A 52 3.78 -1.74 0.14
C ARG A 52 3.33 -2.78 1.17
N LYS A 53 2.32 -3.56 0.82
CA LYS A 53 1.80 -4.68 1.60
C LYS A 53 2.26 -6.00 0.98
N ALA A 54 2.69 -6.93 1.81
CA ALA A 54 2.99 -8.31 1.45
C ALA A 54 2.43 -9.25 2.54
N GLY A 55 1.38 -10.00 2.22
CA GLY A 55 0.59 -10.70 3.24
C GLY A 55 0.02 -9.70 4.24
N ARG A 56 0.30 -9.89 5.54
CA ARG A 56 -0.05 -8.92 6.60
C ARG A 56 1.04 -7.89 6.87
N THR A 57 2.25 -8.05 6.34
CA THR A 57 3.34 -7.10 6.59
C THR A 57 3.18 -5.87 5.72
N VAL A 58 3.38 -4.71 6.33
CA VAL A 58 3.36 -3.41 5.65
C VAL A 58 4.69 -2.71 5.87
N VAL A 59 5.28 -2.19 4.79
CA VAL A 59 6.46 -1.32 4.82
C VAL A 59 6.18 -0.07 4.00
N GLY A 60 6.46 1.09 4.56
CA GLY A 60 6.14 2.33 3.87
C GLY A 60 6.86 3.54 4.41
N MET A 61 6.38 4.70 3.97
CA MET A 61 6.77 6.02 4.44
C MET A 61 5.55 6.80 4.90
N ILE A 62 5.76 7.64 5.89
CA ILE A 62 4.86 8.75 6.20
C ILE A 62 5.61 10.03 5.89
N ARG A 63 4.96 10.91 5.10
CA ARG A 63 5.40 12.29 4.93
C ARG A 63 4.54 13.17 5.80
N SER A 64 5.16 14.00 6.62
CA SER A 64 4.48 14.97 7.48
C SER A 64 5.27 16.28 7.50
N GLU A 65 4.67 17.36 8.01
CA GLU A 65 5.39 18.64 8.17
C GLU A 65 6.59 18.55 9.13
N SER A 66 6.53 17.63 10.11
CA SER A 66 7.63 17.39 11.05
C SER A 66 8.74 16.50 10.47
N GLY A 67 8.57 16.02 9.25
CA GLY A 67 9.57 15.23 8.52
C GLY A 67 9.03 13.91 7.98
N ASN A 68 9.91 13.23 7.24
CA ASN A 68 9.64 11.93 6.63
C ASN A 68 10.26 10.81 7.46
N PHE A 69 9.53 9.71 7.62
CA PHE A 69 10.07 8.51 8.25
C PHE A 69 9.56 7.26 7.54
N CYS A 70 10.40 6.23 7.52
CA CYS A 70 10.01 4.90 7.09
C CYS A 70 9.31 4.19 8.25
N PHE A 71 8.43 3.24 7.92
CA PHE A 71 7.84 2.37 8.93
C PHE A 71 7.72 0.93 8.43
N ARG A 72 7.69 -0.01 9.38
CA ARG A 72 7.31 -1.41 9.19
C ARG A 72 6.34 -1.83 10.28
N GLY A 73 5.23 -2.43 9.90
CA GLY A 73 4.23 -2.95 10.83
C GLY A 73 3.38 -4.06 10.21
N PHE A 74 2.20 -4.29 10.79
CA PHE A 74 1.26 -5.30 10.34
C PHE A 74 -0.12 -4.71 10.10
N ALA A 75 -0.79 -5.15 9.04
CA ALA A 75 -2.19 -4.83 8.79
C ALA A 75 -3.10 -5.66 9.71
N GLU A 76 -4.02 -4.98 10.38
CA GLU A 76 -5.08 -5.57 11.21
C GLU A 76 -6.34 -4.70 11.07
N GLY A 77 -7.41 -5.27 10.50
CA GLY A 77 -8.58 -4.47 10.09
C GLY A 77 -8.18 -3.30 9.20
N ASN A 78 -8.46 -2.06 9.63
CA ASN A 78 -8.12 -0.81 8.92
C ASN A 78 -6.86 -0.11 9.44
N GLN A 79 -6.03 -0.83 10.21
CA GLN A 79 -4.94 -0.24 10.97
C GLN A 79 -3.60 -0.89 10.65
N ILE A 80 -2.53 -0.10 10.80
CA ILE A 80 -1.16 -0.60 10.84
C ILE A 80 -0.71 -0.63 12.30
N VAL A 81 -0.53 -1.83 12.84
CA VAL A 81 -0.18 -2.07 14.24
C VAL A 81 1.29 -2.50 14.38
N ASN A 82 1.83 -2.39 15.60
CA ASN A 82 3.21 -2.74 15.96
C ASN A 82 4.24 -2.11 15.00
N ALA A 83 4.06 -0.82 14.73
CA ALA A 83 4.86 -0.10 13.75
C ALA A 83 6.22 0.33 14.33
N THR A 84 7.30 -0.18 13.74
CA THR A 84 8.65 0.36 13.95
C THR A 84 8.87 1.52 12.99
N ARG A 85 9.25 2.69 13.49
CA ARG A 85 9.59 3.87 12.68
C ARG A 85 11.10 4.04 12.60
N VAL A 86 11.57 4.47 11.44
CA VAL A 86 12.98 4.74 11.20
C VAL A 86 13.13 6.08 10.51
N PHE A 87 13.96 6.94 11.09
CA PHE A 87 14.24 8.27 10.56
C PHE A 87 15.47 8.23 9.64
N PRO A 88 15.50 9.08 8.60
CA PRO A 88 16.66 9.20 7.73
C PRO A 88 17.90 9.66 8.53
N PRO A 89 19.12 9.28 8.09
CA PRO A 89 19.44 8.45 6.92
C PRO A 89 19.00 6.99 7.12
N TYR A 90 18.62 6.26 6.06
CA TYR A 90 18.08 4.87 6.14
C TYR A 90 19.18 3.80 6.00
N ASP A 91 19.96 3.64 7.05
CA ASP A 91 21.12 2.76 7.13
C ASP A 91 21.19 2.06 8.51
N PRO A 92 22.11 1.12 8.77
CA PRO A 92 22.13 0.40 10.04
C PRO A 92 22.29 1.28 11.29
N ALA A 93 22.78 2.51 11.17
CA ALA A 93 22.91 3.47 12.27
C ALA A 93 21.67 4.37 12.44
N SER A 94 20.63 4.20 11.61
CA SER A 94 19.39 4.96 11.75
C SER A 94 18.79 4.81 13.14
N ARG A 95 18.26 5.92 13.66
CA ARG A 95 17.42 5.89 14.85
C ARG A 95 16.13 5.12 14.54
N GLN A 96 15.87 4.09 15.35
CA GLN A 96 14.64 3.33 15.34
C GLN A 96 13.83 3.69 16.59
N ASP A 97 12.58 4.06 16.39
CA ASP A 97 11.64 4.26 17.48
C ASP A 97 10.49 3.26 17.30
N PHE A 98 10.27 2.43 18.33
CA PHE A 98 9.06 1.63 18.40
C PHE A 98 7.92 2.54 18.81
N GLN A 99 6.90 2.63 17.96
CA GLN A 99 5.64 3.19 18.39
C GLN A 99 4.64 2.05 18.47
N GLU A 100 4.07 1.86 19.66
CA GLU A 100 2.81 1.13 19.80
C GLU A 100 1.65 1.88 19.11
N GLU A 101 1.91 3.08 18.61
CA GLU A 101 0.96 3.92 17.92
C GLU A 101 0.51 3.29 16.60
N MET A 102 -0.67 2.72 16.68
CA MET A 102 -1.56 2.29 15.62
C MET A 102 -1.79 3.41 14.61
N LEU A 103 -1.39 3.19 13.35
CA LEU A 103 -1.78 4.08 12.27
C LEU A 103 -3.16 3.66 11.78
N ASP A 104 -4.18 4.40 12.20
CA ASP A 104 -5.56 4.20 11.76
C ASP A 104 -5.80 4.87 10.40
N LEU A 105 -6.04 4.06 9.37
CA LEU A 105 -6.32 4.55 8.02
C LEU A 105 -7.79 4.91 7.81
N SER A 106 -8.67 4.76 8.82
CA SER A 106 -10.08 5.13 8.72
C SER A 106 -10.31 6.62 8.40
N ARG A 107 -9.36 7.49 8.80
CA ARG A 107 -9.39 8.94 8.52
C ARG A 107 -8.72 9.32 7.20
N TYR A 108 -8.20 8.34 6.47
CA TYR A 108 -7.53 8.51 5.21
C TYR A 108 -8.40 8.02 4.06
N SER A 109 -8.16 8.56 2.88
CA SER A 109 -8.75 8.09 1.64
C SER A 109 -7.64 7.53 0.76
N GLN A 110 -7.84 6.31 0.28
CA GLN A 110 -6.98 5.77 -0.76
C GLN A 110 -7.18 6.58 -2.03
N VAL A 111 -6.08 7.04 -2.63
CA VAL A 111 -6.10 7.78 -3.90
C VAL A 111 -4.95 7.32 -4.78
N GLU A 112 -5.01 7.66 -6.07
CA GLU A 112 -3.85 7.49 -6.93
C GLU A 112 -2.73 8.44 -6.48
N PRO A 113 -1.46 7.97 -6.46
CA PRO A 113 -0.34 8.82 -6.11
C PRO A 113 -0.22 9.95 -7.14
N ASP A 114 0.11 11.16 -6.66
CA ASP A 114 0.29 12.34 -7.51
C ASP A 114 1.59 12.31 -8.35
N GLY A 115 2.33 11.20 -8.31
CA GLY A 115 3.48 10.93 -9.17
C GLY A 115 4.76 11.66 -8.77
N ARG A 116 4.86 12.21 -7.55
CA ARG A 116 6.11 12.84 -7.07
C ARG A 116 7.25 11.82 -7.01
N GLU A 117 8.21 11.98 -7.92
CA GLU A 117 9.38 11.10 -8.07
C GLU A 117 10.19 10.95 -6.77
N GLY A 118 10.26 12.02 -5.97
CA GLY A 118 10.91 12.00 -4.65
C GLY A 118 10.23 11.07 -3.64
N ASP A 119 8.90 11.06 -3.59
CA ASP A 119 8.15 10.20 -2.65
C ASP A 119 8.29 8.73 -3.06
N ARG A 120 8.27 8.44 -4.36
CA ARG A 120 8.50 7.08 -4.87
C ARG A 120 9.90 6.57 -4.52
N THR A 121 10.92 7.43 -4.67
CA THR A 121 12.30 7.10 -4.31
C THR A 121 12.45 6.82 -2.81
N LEU A 122 11.78 7.62 -1.99
CA LEU A 122 11.72 7.42 -0.55
C LEU A 122 11.05 6.09 -0.18
N LEU A 123 9.89 5.77 -0.77
CA LEU A 123 9.24 4.48 -0.56
C LEU A 123 10.17 3.30 -0.90
N GLN A 124 10.86 3.37 -2.05
CA GLN A 124 11.80 2.32 -2.43
C GLN A 124 12.95 2.19 -1.43
N SER A 125 13.44 3.31 -0.89
CA SER A 125 14.45 3.31 0.16
C SER A 125 13.95 2.65 1.45
N CYS A 126 12.70 2.91 1.85
CA CYS A 126 12.05 2.26 3.00
C CYS A 126 11.89 0.74 2.80
N ILE A 127 11.40 0.33 1.62
CA ILE A 127 11.27 -1.08 1.25
C ILE A 127 12.64 -1.76 1.31
N GLN A 128 13.63 -1.16 0.66
CA GLN A 128 14.99 -1.64 0.70
C GLN A 128 15.59 -1.60 2.08
N PHE A 129 15.12 -0.83 3.04
CA PHE A 129 15.66 -0.85 4.41
C PHE A 129 15.10 -2.05 5.20
N PHE A 130 13.80 -2.28 5.12
CA PHE A 130 13.10 -3.26 5.96
C PHE A 130 12.95 -4.67 5.37
N TRP A 131 13.00 -4.82 4.04
CA TRP A 131 12.90 -6.11 3.35
C TRP A 131 14.22 -6.54 2.69
N ARG A 132 15.37 -6.07 3.21
CA ARG A 132 16.67 -6.65 2.87
C ARG A 132 16.71 -8.13 3.22
#